data_AF-A0AB38PVP6-F1
#
_entry.id   AF-A0AB38PVP6-F1
#
_cell.length_a   1.000
_cell.length_b   1.000
_cell.length_c   1.000
_cell.angle_alpha   90.00
_cell.angle_beta   90.00
_cell.angle_gamma   90.00
#
_symmetry.space_group_name_H-M   'P 1'
#
loop_
_entity.id
_entity.type
_entity.pdbx_description
1 polymer ?
#
loop_
_entity_poly.entity_id
_entity_poly.type
_entity_poly.pdbx_seq_one_letter_code
_entity_poly.pdbx_strand_id
1 'polypeptide(L)'
;MKINSMFFIAMCGLCISCGAEITTDTSSEVLSDRQIPIGISTVAVPEYGAETTRGLIANATYRLGLFRTGDKGYPPQYDAPYTYTATGWTASTEVKVDHREVSLYAYYPYQSVSFVDNTTTAVLNAQLYSADKDMCYGKGLPVGSASMINNDAPEVEFTAMKHAYARLKLTLLRGTNYDKSKACNIKNITLKSNNTDFYPQRHLDITTAAGATEGTAVTTGYVYNPNVNIAIGEQSSYDFLLPPQPLAGNTLTVLVTVDDEVRFLNIAGLGSSLDAGSYYNVSLTITDIQMVLTNALTVNDYGTQGNTNFDYKYEMHN
;
A
#
# COMPACT_ATOMS: atom_id res chain seq x y z
N MET A 1 84.38 6.48 26.18
CA MET A 1 85.12 6.47 24.91
C MET A 1 84.11 6.25 23.78
N LYS A 2 84.02 7.24 22.90
CA LYS A 2 83.27 7.44 21.64
C LYS A 2 82.13 6.49 21.17
N ILE A 3 81.00 7.18 20.91
CA ILE A 3 79.89 7.00 19.96
C ILE A 3 80.31 6.52 18.55
N ASN A 4 79.54 5.59 17.93
CA ASN A 4 78.79 5.77 16.65
C ASN A 4 78.27 4.43 16.08
N SER A 5 76.97 4.37 15.74
CA SER A 5 76.50 3.79 14.46
C SER A 5 75.03 4.07 14.25
N MET A 6 74.74 4.85 13.21
CA MET A 6 73.42 5.12 12.66
C MET A 6 73.36 4.55 11.23
N PHE A 7 72.23 3.91 10.95
CA PHE A 7 71.41 4.00 9.72
C PHE A 7 71.82 3.34 8.37
N PHE A 8 70.83 2.54 7.90
CA PHE A 8 70.27 2.39 6.54
C PHE A 8 71.11 1.81 5.39
N ILE A 9 70.67 0.65 4.89
CA ILE A 9 70.78 0.26 3.47
C ILE A 9 69.45 -0.33 3.02
N ALA A 10 68.86 0.32 2.01
CA ALA A 10 67.80 -0.21 1.17
C ALA A 10 68.41 -1.11 0.09
N MET A 11 67.75 -2.20 -0.30
CA MET A 11 68.02 -2.84 -1.59
C MET A 11 66.76 -3.49 -2.17
N CYS A 12 66.40 -3.00 -3.34
CA CYS A 12 65.38 -3.50 -4.26
C CYS A 12 66.05 -4.51 -5.21
N GLY A 13 65.37 -5.59 -5.61
CA GLY A 13 65.81 -6.42 -6.74
C GLY A 13 65.44 -7.90 -6.70
N LEU A 14 64.38 -8.24 -7.45
CA LEU A 14 63.98 -9.49 -8.11
C LEU A 14 64.71 -10.82 -7.78
N CYS A 15 63.91 -11.86 -7.50
CA CYS A 15 64.17 -13.23 -7.92
C CYS A 15 62.91 -13.86 -8.53
N ILE A 16 63.10 -14.47 -9.71
CA ILE A 16 62.15 -15.22 -10.54
C ILE A 16 61.93 -16.61 -9.95
N SER A 17 60.70 -17.16 -10.08
CA SER A 17 60.49 -18.62 -10.00
C SER A 17 59.25 -19.06 -10.78
N CYS A 18 59.53 -19.84 -11.83
CA CYS A 18 58.76 -20.90 -12.48
C CYS A 18 57.27 -20.73 -12.79
N GLY A 19 56.99 -20.73 -14.10
CA GLY A 19 55.66 -20.96 -14.64
C GLY A 19 55.10 -22.32 -14.23
N ALA A 20 53.94 -22.27 -13.59
CA ALA A 20 52.84 -23.10 -14.04
C ALA A 20 52.05 -22.21 -15.01
N GLU A 21 51.97 -22.65 -16.27
CA GLU A 21 50.89 -22.21 -17.16
C GLU A 21 49.59 -22.41 -16.38
N ILE A 22 48.98 -21.31 -15.90
CA ILE A 22 47.53 -21.28 -15.81
C ILE A 22 47.10 -21.44 -17.25
N THR A 23 46.83 -22.70 -17.60
CA THR A 23 45.83 -22.99 -18.61
C THR A 23 44.66 -22.12 -18.19
N THR A 24 44.41 -21.07 -18.98
CA THR A 24 43.12 -20.42 -18.97
C THR A 24 42.15 -21.52 -19.35
N ASP A 25 41.66 -22.24 -18.34
CA ASP A 25 40.35 -22.82 -18.37
C ASP A 25 39.38 -21.64 -18.32
N THR A 26 39.41 -20.84 -19.40
CA THR A 26 38.23 -20.27 -19.98
C THR A 26 37.42 -21.45 -20.52
N SER A 27 36.94 -22.32 -19.63
CA SER A 27 35.56 -22.68 -19.76
C SER A 27 34.85 -21.33 -19.67
N SER A 28 34.45 -20.84 -20.84
CA SER A 28 33.29 -19.99 -20.95
C SER A 28 32.08 -20.79 -20.44
N GLU A 29 32.10 -21.23 -19.16
CA GLU A 29 30.87 -21.39 -18.42
C GLU A 29 30.17 -20.06 -18.64
N VAL A 30 29.06 -20.13 -19.35
CA VAL A 30 28.43 -18.96 -19.89
C VAL A 30 28.14 -18.06 -18.71
N LEU A 31 28.88 -16.95 -18.57
CA LEU A 31 28.68 -15.95 -17.51
C LEU A 31 27.22 -15.42 -17.52
N SER A 32 26.46 -15.74 -18.58
CA SER A 32 25.04 -15.54 -18.72
C SER A 32 24.19 -16.22 -17.65
N ASP A 33 24.58 -17.39 -17.12
CA ASP A 33 23.68 -18.23 -16.31
C ASP A 33 23.90 -18.06 -14.79
N ARG A 34 24.83 -17.20 -14.39
CA ARG A 34 25.05 -16.88 -12.97
C ARG A 34 23.81 -16.22 -12.38
N GLN A 35 23.17 -16.91 -11.44
CA GLN A 35 22.04 -16.38 -10.68
C GLN A 35 22.49 -15.54 -9.49
N ILE A 36 22.01 -14.30 -9.40
CA ILE A 36 22.31 -13.34 -8.33
C ILE A 36 21.01 -12.90 -7.64
N PRO A 37 20.97 -12.85 -6.29
CA PRO A 37 19.83 -12.32 -5.55
C PRO A 37 19.57 -10.85 -5.88
N ILE A 38 18.29 -10.48 -5.96
CA ILE A 38 17.87 -9.08 -6.11
C ILE A 38 18.04 -8.33 -4.79
N GLY A 39 18.74 -7.20 -4.86
CA GLY A 39 18.79 -6.18 -3.83
C GLY A 39 17.71 -5.12 -4.04
N ILE A 40 17.00 -4.73 -2.98
CA ILE A 40 16.01 -3.65 -3.03
C ILE A 40 16.62 -2.39 -2.39
N SER A 41 16.90 -1.39 -3.22
CA SER A 41 17.58 -0.16 -2.81
C SER A 41 16.62 0.81 -2.12
N THR A 42 15.50 1.12 -2.77
CA THR A 42 14.54 2.12 -2.28
C THR A 42 13.11 1.63 -2.45
N VAL A 43 12.26 1.89 -1.47
CA VAL A 43 10.81 1.69 -1.52
C VAL A 43 10.15 2.97 -1.06
N ALA A 44 9.26 3.54 -1.87
CA ALA A 44 8.59 4.78 -1.53
C ALA A 44 7.21 4.90 -2.17
N VAL A 45 6.32 5.58 -1.44
CA VAL A 45 5.03 6.04 -1.95
C VAL A 45 5.14 7.54 -2.21
N PRO A 46 4.91 8.03 -3.43
CA PRO A 46 4.88 9.47 -3.69
C PRO A 46 3.80 10.14 -2.83
N GLU A 47 4.15 11.20 -2.11
CA GLU A 47 3.16 12.06 -1.48
C GLU A 47 2.63 13.00 -2.57
N TYR A 48 1.35 12.87 -2.91
CA TYR A 48 0.74 13.72 -3.93
C TYR A 48 0.65 15.17 -3.39
N GLY A 49 1.18 16.13 -4.16
CA GLY A 49 1.23 17.55 -3.77
C GLY A 49 2.60 18.04 -3.29
N ALA A 50 3.56 17.15 -3.06
CA ALA A 50 4.96 17.51 -2.86
C ALA A 50 5.77 17.08 -4.09
N GLU A 51 6.13 18.02 -4.96
CA GLU A 51 6.96 17.73 -6.15
C GLU A 51 8.35 17.17 -5.79
N THR A 52 8.70 17.06 -4.50
CA THR A 52 10.05 16.69 -4.03
C THR A 52 10.11 15.77 -2.80
N THR A 53 9.01 15.39 -2.13
CA THR A 53 9.07 14.46 -0.96
C THR A 53 8.34 13.16 -1.28
N ARG A 54 9.10 12.06 -1.43
CA ARG A 54 8.53 10.71 -1.42
C ARG A 54 8.47 10.22 0.02
N GLY A 55 7.37 9.59 0.42
CA GLY A 55 7.27 8.89 1.71
C GLY A 55 8.14 7.64 1.68
N LEU A 56 9.42 7.78 2.08
CA LEU A 56 10.39 6.70 2.10
C LEU A 56 9.97 5.63 3.10
N ILE A 57 9.88 4.38 2.64
CA ILE A 57 9.65 3.20 3.48
C ILE A 57 11.00 2.59 3.81
N ALA A 58 11.58 3.05 4.92
CA ALA A 58 12.87 2.61 5.46
C ALA A 58 12.74 2.21 6.94
N ASN A 59 11.73 1.42 7.26
CA ASN A 59 11.47 0.93 8.60
C ASN A 59 11.02 -0.53 8.59
N ALA A 60 11.13 -1.20 9.73
CA ALA A 60 10.77 -2.61 9.90
C ALA A 60 9.31 -2.83 10.35
N THR A 61 8.44 -1.82 10.28
CA THR A 61 7.06 -1.91 10.77
C THR A 61 6.27 -2.98 10.00
N TYR A 62 6.41 -3.00 8.67
CA TYR A 62 5.85 -4.06 7.83
C TYR A 62 6.89 -4.59 6.83
N ARG A 63 6.54 -5.70 6.19
CA ARG A 63 7.33 -6.35 5.14
C ARG A 63 6.84 -5.94 3.75
N LEU A 64 7.66 -6.15 2.74
CA LEU A 64 7.33 -5.99 1.32
C LEU A 64 7.08 -7.37 0.71
N GLY A 65 6.08 -7.51 -0.16
CA GLY A 65 5.91 -8.71 -0.98
C GLY A 65 6.41 -8.47 -2.40
N LEU A 66 7.40 -9.25 -2.83
CA LEU A 66 8.05 -9.13 -4.13
C LEU A 66 7.54 -10.20 -5.11
N PHE A 67 7.28 -9.79 -6.34
CA PHE A 67 6.84 -10.63 -7.44
C PHE A 67 7.84 -10.55 -8.59
N ARG A 68 8.23 -11.72 -9.09
CA ARG A 68 8.90 -11.87 -10.38
C ARG A 68 7.92 -12.48 -11.37
N THR A 69 7.62 -11.75 -12.43
CA THR A 69 6.72 -12.24 -13.49
C THR A 69 7.41 -13.33 -14.33
N GLY A 70 6.61 -14.12 -15.05
CA GLY A 70 7.11 -15.17 -15.96
C GLY A 70 7.61 -14.65 -17.31
N ASP A 71 7.58 -13.34 -17.50
CA ASP A 71 7.99 -12.70 -18.74
C ASP A 71 9.50 -12.88 -18.97
N LYS A 72 9.93 -12.72 -20.22
CA LYS A 72 11.36 -12.81 -20.61
C LYS A 72 12.00 -14.18 -20.29
N GLY A 73 11.18 -15.21 -20.07
CA GLY A 73 11.58 -16.60 -19.89
C GLY A 73 11.91 -17.01 -18.45
N TYR A 74 11.71 -16.15 -17.46
CA TYR A 74 11.85 -16.54 -16.06
C TYR A 74 10.69 -17.45 -15.61
N PRO A 75 10.92 -18.42 -14.71
CA PRO A 75 9.81 -19.00 -13.96
C PRO A 75 9.24 -17.92 -13.03
N PRO A 76 7.92 -17.74 -12.95
CA PRO A 76 7.35 -16.75 -12.06
C PRO A 76 7.61 -17.12 -10.60
N GLN A 77 7.74 -16.11 -9.75
CA GLN A 77 7.83 -16.25 -8.30
C GLN A 77 6.92 -15.21 -7.66
N TYR A 78 5.98 -15.66 -6.85
CA TYR A 78 4.91 -14.84 -6.32
C TYR A 78 5.12 -14.57 -4.83
N ASP A 79 4.78 -13.35 -4.39
CA ASP A 79 4.63 -12.96 -2.98
C ASP A 79 5.82 -13.31 -2.07
N ALA A 80 7.06 -13.09 -2.54
CA ALA A 80 8.27 -13.35 -1.75
C ALA A 80 8.45 -12.26 -0.66
N PRO A 81 8.50 -12.61 0.63
CA PRO A 81 8.56 -11.61 1.71
C PRO A 81 9.97 -11.03 1.90
N TYR A 82 10.05 -9.70 1.90
CA TYR A 82 11.25 -8.92 2.22
C TYR A 82 11.03 -8.12 3.51
N THR A 83 12.02 -8.15 4.41
CA THR A 83 12.01 -7.44 5.69
C THR A 83 13.09 -6.38 5.70
N TYR A 84 12.75 -5.18 6.14
CA TYR A 84 13.72 -4.11 6.30
C TYR A 84 14.57 -4.33 7.56
N THR A 85 15.89 -4.20 7.42
CA THR A 85 16.88 -4.35 8.48
C THR A 85 17.83 -3.15 8.49
N ALA A 86 18.78 -3.12 9.42
CA ALA A 86 19.81 -2.07 9.46
C ALA A 86 20.66 -1.98 8.19
N THR A 87 20.73 -3.06 7.39
CA THR A 87 21.48 -3.12 6.13
C THR A 87 20.57 -3.03 4.89
N GLY A 88 19.29 -2.68 5.07
CA GLY A 88 18.30 -2.60 3.99
C GLY A 88 17.35 -3.79 3.94
N TRP A 89 16.65 -3.94 2.82
CA TRP A 89 15.66 -4.99 2.60
C TRP A 89 16.31 -6.35 2.35
N THR A 90 15.86 -7.37 3.08
CA THR A 90 16.42 -8.74 3.03
C THR A 90 15.31 -9.78 2.98
N ALA A 91 15.57 -10.94 2.37
CA ALA A 91 14.60 -12.03 2.28
C ALA A 91 15.24 -13.36 2.73
N SER A 92 14.45 -14.23 3.36
CA SER A 92 14.88 -15.60 3.66
C SER A 92 14.85 -16.50 2.42
N THR A 93 13.94 -16.22 1.49
CA THR A 93 13.86 -16.85 0.17
C THR A 93 14.12 -15.78 -0.87
N GLU A 94 15.33 -15.79 -1.44
CA GLU A 94 15.77 -14.78 -2.40
C GLU A 94 15.08 -14.93 -3.75
N VAL A 95 14.67 -13.80 -4.34
CA VAL A 95 14.37 -13.74 -5.77
C VAL A 95 15.69 -13.54 -6.52
N LYS A 96 16.03 -14.47 -7.41
CA LYS A 96 17.30 -14.43 -8.15
C LYS A 96 17.11 -14.05 -9.62
N VAL A 97 18.14 -13.49 -10.24
CA VAL A 97 18.16 -13.14 -11.66
C VAL A 97 19.45 -13.59 -12.33
N ASP A 98 19.37 -13.91 -13.61
CA ASP A 98 20.50 -14.18 -14.50
C ASP A 98 20.66 -13.02 -15.51
N HIS A 99 21.34 -13.24 -16.63
CA HIS A 99 21.57 -12.21 -17.65
C HIS A 99 20.30 -11.58 -18.24
N ARG A 100 19.17 -12.27 -18.18
CA ARG A 100 17.93 -11.82 -18.80
C ARG A 100 17.31 -10.67 -18.01
N GLU A 101 16.70 -9.75 -18.75
CA GLU A 101 15.85 -8.70 -18.18
C GLU A 101 14.73 -9.31 -17.34
N VAL A 102 14.58 -8.82 -16.10
CA VAL A 102 13.49 -9.22 -15.22
C VAL A 102 12.43 -8.12 -15.10
N SER A 103 11.16 -8.51 -14.99
CA SER A 103 10.08 -7.62 -14.58
C SER A 103 9.64 -7.96 -13.17
N LEU A 104 9.92 -7.02 -12.25
CA LEU A 104 9.63 -7.11 -10.83
C LEU A 104 8.50 -6.15 -10.43
N TYR A 105 7.66 -6.60 -9.52
CA TYR A 105 6.58 -5.81 -8.93
C TYR A 105 6.56 -6.06 -7.43
N ALA A 106 6.12 -5.07 -6.66
CA ALA A 106 6.01 -5.24 -5.23
C ALA A 106 4.76 -4.57 -4.68
N TYR A 107 4.35 -5.02 -3.49
CA TYR A 107 3.34 -4.37 -2.68
C TYR A 107 3.76 -4.30 -1.22
N TYR A 108 3.19 -3.32 -0.52
CA TYR A 108 3.40 -3.07 0.89
C TYR A 108 2.08 -2.56 1.49
N PRO A 109 1.70 -2.93 2.72
CA PRO A 109 2.30 -3.95 3.57
C PRO A 109 2.11 -5.36 3.01
N TYR A 110 3.08 -6.26 3.20
CA TYR A 110 2.94 -7.69 2.93
C TYR A 110 1.77 -8.27 3.73
N GLN A 111 0.91 -9.07 3.10
CA GLN A 111 -0.36 -9.58 3.65
C GLN A 111 -1.42 -8.52 4.01
N SER A 112 -1.27 -7.30 3.50
CA SER A 112 -2.36 -6.29 3.55
C SER A 112 -3.60 -6.75 2.77
N VAL A 113 -3.39 -7.56 1.73
CA VAL A 113 -4.41 -8.16 0.86
C VAL A 113 -4.05 -9.63 0.60
N SER A 114 -5.01 -10.42 0.11
CA SER A 114 -4.73 -11.74 -0.47
C SER A 114 -4.52 -11.61 -1.98
N PHE A 115 -3.72 -12.51 -2.55
CA PHE A 115 -3.56 -12.65 -3.99
C PHE A 115 -4.26 -13.92 -4.47
N VAL A 116 -4.78 -13.90 -5.69
CA VAL A 116 -5.26 -15.11 -6.37
C VAL A 116 -4.06 -16.02 -6.64
N ASP A 117 -4.19 -17.31 -6.33
CA ASP A 117 -3.11 -18.28 -6.38
C ASP A 117 -2.35 -18.27 -7.71
N ASN A 118 -1.02 -18.18 -7.65
CA ASN A 118 -0.11 -18.15 -8.80
C ASN A 118 -0.41 -17.02 -9.81
N THR A 119 -0.89 -15.86 -9.31
CA THR A 119 -1.10 -14.66 -10.13
C THR A 119 -0.51 -13.42 -9.45
N THR A 120 -0.61 -12.28 -10.13
CA THR A 120 -0.32 -10.94 -9.61
C THR A 120 -1.59 -10.17 -9.25
N THR A 121 -2.72 -10.86 -9.14
CA THR A 121 -4.04 -10.27 -8.91
C THR A 121 -4.36 -10.24 -7.43
N ALA A 122 -4.31 -9.05 -6.83
CA ALA A 122 -4.75 -8.78 -5.47
C ALA A 122 -6.27 -8.73 -5.35
N VAL A 123 -6.78 -9.15 -4.19
CA VAL A 123 -8.20 -9.07 -3.80
C VAL A 123 -8.36 -7.92 -2.81
N LEU A 124 -9.02 -6.86 -3.23
CA LEU A 124 -9.33 -5.69 -2.41
C LEU A 124 -10.69 -5.87 -1.76
N ASN A 125 -10.76 -5.70 -0.44
CA ASN A 125 -11.99 -5.81 0.35
C ASN A 125 -12.32 -4.48 1.02
N ALA A 126 -13.59 -4.09 0.97
CA ALA A 126 -14.13 -2.98 1.74
C ALA A 126 -14.06 -3.33 3.22
N GLN A 127 -13.46 -2.44 4.01
CA GLN A 127 -13.19 -2.67 5.42
C GLN A 127 -12.97 -1.35 6.16
N LEU A 128 -12.90 -1.40 7.49
CA LEU A 128 -12.38 -0.26 8.26
C LEU A 128 -10.90 -0.05 7.94
N TYR A 129 -10.49 1.21 7.94
CA TYR A 129 -9.10 1.59 7.78
C TYR A 129 -8.23 1.00 8.89
N SER A 130 -7.17 0.34 8.47
CA SER A 130 -6.02 0.02 9.29
C SER A 130 -4.75 0.16 8.44
N ALA A 131 -3.68 0.68 9.03
CA ALA A 131 -2.45 0.97 8.31
C ALA A 131 -1.78 -0.31 7.74
N ASP A 132 -1.99 -1.47 8.34
CA ASP A 132 -1.50 -2.77 7.86
C ASP A 132 -2.32 -3.34 6.68
N LYS A 133 -3.48 -2.73 6.37
CA LYS A 133 -4.39 -3.12 5.27
C LYS A 133 -4.39 -2.13 4.11
N ASP A 134 -3.78 -0.97 4.29
CA ASP A 134 -3.66 0.06 3.26
C ASP A 134 -2.54 -0.27 2.27
N MET A 135 -2.87 -1.15 1.33
CA MET A 135 -1.96 -1.63 0.31
C MET A 135 -1.53 -0.50 -0.65
N CYS A 136 -0.23 -0.35 -0.84
CA CYS A 136 0.37 0.28 -2.01
C CYS A 136 1.14 -0.74 -2.86
N TYR A 137 1.29 -0.47 -4.16
CA TYR A 137 1.95 -1.38 -5.10
C TYR A 137 2.67 -0.62 -6.22
N GLY A 138 3.67 -1.24 -6.84
CA GLY A 138 4.39 -0.61 -7.94
C GLY A 138 5.31 -1.55 -8.72
N LYS A 139 5.72 -1.08 -9.90
CA LYS A 139 6.73 -1.73 -10.74
C LYS A 139 8.13 -1.36 -10.26
N GLY A 140 9.03 -2.33 -10.28
CA GLY A 140 10.45 -2.13 -10.00
C GLY A 140 11.17 -1.46 -11.18
N LEU A 141 12.04 -0.50 -10.85
CA LEU A 141 12.89 0.19 -11.80
C LEU A 141 14.36 -0.13 -11.52
N PRO A 142 15.23 -0.17 -12.55
CA PRO A 142 16.67 -0.30 -12.35
C PRO A 142 17.23 0.92 -11.60
N VAL A 143 18.23 0.70 -10.76
CA VAL A 143 18.89 1.75 -9.97
C VAL A 143 19.93 2.50 -10.81
N GLY A 144 20.00 3.82 -10.62
CA GLY A 144 21.03 4.65 -11.24
C GLY A 144 20.87 4.77 -12.76
N SER A 145 21.95 4.50 -13.50
CA SER A 145 21.98 4.58 -14.96
C SER A 145 21.78 3.22 -15.65
N ALA A 146 21.45 2.16 -14.91
CA ALA A 146 21.20 0.85 -15.50
C ALA A 146 19.94 0.89 -16.37
N SER A 147 20.01 0.26 -17.56
CA SER A 147 18.89 0.23 -18.51
C SER A 147 17.89 -0.89 -18.24
N MET A 148 18.29 -1.90 -17.48
CA MET A 148 17.51 -3.09 -17.14
C MET A 148 17.96 -3.69 -15.81
N ILE A 149 17.11 -4.50 -15.21
CA ILE A 149 17.42 -5.28 -14.01
C ILE A 149 17.80 -6.69 -14.47
N ASN A 150 19.00 -7.14 -14.11
CA ASN A 150 19.54 -8.47 -14.42
C ASN A 150 20.71 -8.79 -13.45
N ASN A 151 21.49 -9.83 -13.70
CA ASN A 151 22.64 -10.16 -12.85
C ASN A 151 23.81 -9.14 -12.92
N ASP A 152 23.95 -8.36 -13.99
CA ASP A 152 24.96 -7.28 -14.07
C ASP A 152 24.54 -6.05 -13.24
N ALA A 153 23.23 -5.80 -13.12
CA ALA A 153 22.63 -4.75 -12.31
C ALA A 153 21.49 -5.31 -11.43
N PRO A 154 21.79 -6.05 -10.35
CA PRO A 154 20.80 -6.80 -9.58
C PRO A 154 20.08 -5.95 -8.51
N GLU A 155 20.06 -4.64 -8.67
CA GLU A 155 19.40 -3.71 -7.74
C GLU A 155 18.13 -3.12 -8.36
N VAL A 156 17.07 -3.06 -7.55
CA VAL A 156 15.76 -2.51 -7.92
C VAL A 156 15.30 -1.43 -6.95
N GLU A 157 14.59 -0.43 -7.48
CA GLU A 157 13.87 0.56 -6.69
C GLU A 157 12.36 0.57 -7.02
N PHE A 158 11.54 0.76 -5.99
CA PHE A 158 10.09 0.92 -6.05
C PHE A 158 9.72 2.32 -5.60
N THR A 159 10.05 3.33 -6.39
CA THR A 159 9.91 4.74 -5.99
C THR A 159 8.51 5.32 -6.24
N ALA A 160 7.72 4.70 -7.13
CA ALA A 160 6.42 5.19 -7.58
C ALA A 160 5.27 4.25 -7.20
N MET A 161 5.27 3.73 -5.97
CA MET A 161 4.16 2.89 -5.50
C MET A 161 2.87 3.72 -5.35
N LYS A 162 1.72 3.13 -5.65
CA LYS A 162 0.41 3.77 -5.59
C LYS A 162 -0.49 3.05 -4.60
N HIS A 163 -1.31 3.80 -3.84
CA HIS A 163 -2.36 3.20 -3.02
C HIS A 163 -3.36 2.43 -3.91
N ALA A 164 -3.80 1.27 -3.42
CA ALA A 164 -4.78 0.43 -4.10
C ALA A 164 -6.22 0.79 -3.73
N TYR A 165 -6.43 1.39 -2.56
CA TYR A 165 -7.76 1.73 -2.02
C TYR A 165 -8.11 3.19 -2.21
N ALA A 166 -9.41 3.46 -2.30
CA ALA A 166 -9.99 4.76 -1.96
C ALA A 166 -10.24 4.79 -0.45
N ARG A 167 -9.97 5.91 0.23
CA ARG A 167 -10.24 6.04 1.67
C ARG A 167 -11.40 7.00 1.92
N LEU A 168 -12.34 6.60 2.76
CA LEU A 168 -13.50 7.43 3.09
C LEU A 168 -13.64 7.55 4.61
N LYS A 169 -13.55 8.78 5.13
CA LYS A 169 -13.88 9.10 6.51
C LYS A 169 -15.29 9.65 6.58
N LEU A 170 -16.17 8.89 7.23
CA LEU A 170 -17.56 9.25 7.53
C LEU A 170 -17.67 9.70 8.99
N THR A 171 -18.10 10.93 9.21
CA THR A 171 -18.42 11.46 10.54
C THR A 171 -19.93 11.59 10.67
N LEU A 172 -20.50 11.02 11.73
CA LEU A 172 -21.89 11.15 12.11
C LEU A 172 -21.98 12.01 13.38
N LEU A 173 -22.64 13.16 13.28
CA LEU A 173 -22.87 14.09 14.37
C LEU A 173 -24.32 13.94 14.86
N ARG A 174 -24.52 13.81 16.18
CA ARG A 174 -25.86 13.93 16.75
C ARG A 174 -26.25 15.41 16.79
N GLY A 175 -27.18 15.80 15.93
CA GLY A 175 -27.67 17.18 15.85
C GLY A 175 -28.35 17.62 17.15
N THR A 176 -28.29 18.92 17.44
CA THR A 176 -28.91 19.52 18.64
C THR A 176 -30.42 19.33 18.72
N ASN A 177 -31.06 19.14 17.57
CA ASN A 177 -32.50 18.95 17.42
C ASN A 177 -32.90 17.47 17.40
N TYR A 178 -31.94 16.54 17.45
CA TYR A 178 -32.26 15.13 17.60
C TYR A 178 -32.96 14.89 18.93
N ASP A 179 -33.96 14.00 18.95
CA ASP A 179 -34.75 13.69 20.14
C ASP A 179 -33.82 13.35 21.32
N LYS A 180 -33.88 14.17 22.37
CA LYS A 180 -33.02 14.05 23.55
C LYS A 180 -33.40 12.84 24.42
N SER A 181 -34.59 12.30 24.26
CA SER A 181 -35.04 11.08 24.95
C SER A 181 -34.48 9.80 24.33
N LYS A 182 -34.05 9.86 23.06
CA LYS A 182 -33.49 8.72 22.34
C LYS A 182 -31.97 8.60 22.52
N ALA A 183 -31.45 7.39 22.29
CA ALA A 183 -30.03 7.10 22.44
C ALA A 183 -29.17 7.59 21.27
N CYS A 184 -29.76 7.82 20.08
CA CYS A 184 -29.04 7.96 18.82
C CYS A 184 -28.14 6.74 18.59
N ASN A 185 -28.72 5.55 18.71
CA ASN A 185 -28.04 4.27 18.48
C ASN A 185 -27.83 4.05 16.99
N ILE A 186 -26.56 4.02 16.57
CA ILE A 186 -26.12 3.87 15.19
C ILE A 186 -25.84 2.41 14.89
N LYS A 187 -26.59 1.86 13.93
CA LYS A 187 -26.44 0.51 13.40
C LYS A 187 -26.40 0.53 11.87
N ASN A 188 -25.83 -0.51 11.28
CA ASN A 188 -25.88 -0.79 9.84
C ASN A 188 -25.60 0.43 8.94
N ILE A 189 -24.43 1.05 9.10
CA ILE A 189 -23.92 2.03 8.15
C ILE A 189 -23.72 1.31 6.82
N THR A 190 -24.48 1.69 5.80
CA THR A 190 -24.52 1.03 4.50
C THR A 190 -24.09 2.00 3.42
N LEU A 191 -23.11 1.62 2.62
CA LEU A 191 -22.62 2.37 1.48
C LEU A 191 -23.14 1.74 0.18
N LYS A 192 -23.71 2.56 -0.70
CA LYS A 192 -24.15 2.17 -2.05
C LYS A 192 -23.82 3.23 -3.09
N SER A 193 -23.61 2.81 -4.32
CA SER A 193 -23.66 3.65 -5.50
C SER A 193 -25.11 3.90 -5.90
N ASN A 194 -25.55 5.17 -5.93
CA ASN A 194 -26.89 5.59 -6.33
C ASN A 194 -28.03 4.72 -5.75
N ASN A 195 -27.92 4.39 -4.46
CA ASN A 195 -28.85 3.54 -3.71
C ASN A 195 -29.14 2.15 -4.32
N THR A 196 -28.30 1.67 -5.24
CA THR A 196 -28.55 0.45 -6.02
C THR A 196 -27.72 -0.70 -5.47
N ASP A 197 -26.40 -0.61 -5.59
CA ASP A 197 -25.45 -1.66 -5.22
C ASP A 197 -24.11 -1.07 -4.79
N PHE A 198 -23.15 -1.92 -4.42
CA PHE A 198 -21.77 -1.53 -4.13
C PHE A 198 -20.84 -2.70 -4.42
N TYR A 199 -19.59 -2.45 -4.76
CA TYR A 199 -18.56 -3.49 -4.85
C TYR A 199 -17.81 -3.59 -3.51
N PRO A 200 -18.18 -4.52 -2.61
CA PRO A 200 -17.42 -4.74 -1.37
C PRO A 200 -16.10 -5.45 -1.64
N GLN A 201 -15.95 -6.13 -2.78
CA GLN A 201 -14.73 -6.79 -3.18
C GLN A 201 -14.45 -6.54 -4.66
N ARG A 202 -13.20 -6.23 -5.00
CA ARG A 202 -12.71 -6.12 -6.38
C ARG A 202 -11.31 -6.70 -6.54
N HIS A 203 -10.94 -7.00 -7.77
CA HIS A 203 -9.58 -7.45 -8.10
C HIS A 203 -8.74 -6.32 -8.69
N LEU A 204 -7.45 -6.34 -8.38
CA LEU A 204 -6.44 -5.42 -8.92
C LEU A 204 -5.20 -6.22 -9.31
N ASP A 205 -4.80 -6.16 -10.58
CA ASP A 205 -3.52 -6.74 -11.03
C ASP A 205 -2.41 -5.70 -10.88
N ILE A 206 -1.46 -5.98 -9.98
CA ILE A 206 -0.34 -5.07 -9.67
C ILE A 206 0.61 -4.84 -10.84
N THR A 207 0.51 -5.64 -11.90
CA THR A 207 1.35 -5.51 -13.09
C THR A 207 0.81 -4.53 -14.13
N THR A 208 -0.47 -4.15 -14.01
CA THR A 208 -1.19 -3.35 -15.00
C THR A 208 -1.46 -1.94 -14.49
N ALA A 209 -1.73 -1.03 -15.43
CA ALA A 209 -2.16 0.33 -15.11
C ALA A 209 -3.70 0.46 -14.95
N ALA A 210 -4.46 -0.64 -15.07
CA ALA A 210 -5.92 -0.60 -15.15
C ALA A 210 -6.61 -0.31 -13.81
N GLY A 211 -5.90 -0.46 -12.68
CA GLY A 211 -6.49 -0.34 -11.35
C GLY A 211 -7.45 -1.49 -11.04
N ALA A 212 -8.48 -1.24 -10.24
CA ALA A 212 -9.47 -2.25 -9.88
C ALA A 212 -10.48 -2.49 -11.02
N THR A 213 -10.58 -3.72 -11.52
CA THR A 213 -11.32 -4.05 -12.76
C THR A 213 -12.44 -5.07 -12.56
N GLU A 214 -12.22 -6.14 -11.81
CA GLU A 214 -13.21 -7.21 -11.61
C GLU A 214 -13.91 -7.10 -10.25
N GLY A 215 -14.96 -7.89 -10.03
CA GLY A 215 -15.75 -7.90 -8.80
C GLY A 215 -17.24 -8.03 -9.09
N THR A 216 -18.04 -8.31 -8.05
CA THR A 216 -19.50 -8.36 -8.16
C THR A 216 -20.11 -7.26 -7.29
N ALA A 217 -20.93 -6.40 -7.90
CA ALA A 217 -21.72 -5.44 -7.15
C ALA A 217 -22.83 -6.18 -6.40
N VAL A 218 -23.01 -5.88 -5.11
CA VAL A 218 -24.06 -6.46 -4.28
C VAL A 218 -25.11 -5.41 -3.96
N THR A 219 -26.38 -5.74 -4.15
CA THR A 219 -27.51 -4.81 -3.96
C THR A 219 -27.71 -4.41 -2.50
N THR A 220 -27.19 -5.20 -1.55
CA THR A 220 -27.17 -4.85 -0.12
C THR A 220 -26.21 -3.70 0.18
N GLY A 221 -25.24 -3.43 -0.69
CA GLY A 221 -24.14 -2.50 -0.43
C GLY A 221 -23.08 -3.09 0.50
N TYR A 222 -22.12 -2.25 0.90
CA TYR A 222 -21.19 -2.55 2.00
C TYR A 222 -21.80 -2.11 3.32
N VAL A 223 -21.90 -3.02 4.30
CA VAL A 223 -22.56 -2.77 5.59
C VAL A 223 -21.53 -2.90 6.72
N TYR A 224 -21.41 -1.86 7.53
CA TYR A 224 -20.67 -1.86 8.78
C TYR A 224 -21.62 -1.57 9.95
N ASN A 225 -21.61 -2.43 10.96
CA ASN A 225 -22.51 -2.30 12.12
C ASN A 225 -21.73 -1.96 13.40
N PRO A 226 -21.56 -0.66 13.72
CA PRO A 226 -20.85 -0.28 14.95
C PRO A 226 -21.67 -0.55 16.21
N ASN A 227 -23.00 -0.45 16.13
CA ASN A 227 -23.91 -0.55 17.27
C ASN A 227 -23.48 0.30 18.47
N VAL A 228 -23.30 1.61 18.24
CA VAL A 228 -22.86 2.57 19.26
C VAL A 228 -23.87 3.69 19.44
N ASN A 229 -23.92 4.26 20.63
CA ASN A 229 -24.76 5.43 20.92
C ASN A 229 -23.93 6.70 20.78
N ILE A 230 -24.50 7.72 20.15
CA ILE A 230 -23.88 9.05 20.09
C ILE A 230 -24.53 9.93 21.17
N ALA A 231 -23.73 10.40 22.13
CA ALA A 231 -24.20 11.31 23.17
C ALA A 231 -24.58 12.68 22.60
N ILE A 232 -25.36 13.46 23.36
CA ILE A 232 -25.85 14.78 22.94
C ILE A 232 -24.68 15.71 22.66
N GLY A 233 -24.61 16.26 21.45
CA GLY A 233 -23.53 17.18 21.02
C GLY A 233 -22.23 16.48 20.58
N GLU A 234 -22.17 15.16 20.69
CA GLU A 234 -21.01 14.36 20.29
C GLU A 234 -21.14 13.82 18.87
N GLN A 235 -20.03 13.27 18.36
CA GLN A 235 -19.95 12.65 17.05
C GLN A 235 -19.25 11.28 17.09
N SER A 236 -19.39 10.50 16.04
CA SER A 236 -18.62 9.28 15.80
C SER A 236 -18.04 9.30 14.39
N SER A 237 -16.79 8.87 14.25
CA SER A 237 -16.08 8.82 12.96
C SER A 237 -15.73 7.38 12.60
N TYR A 238 -15.93 7.03 11.33
CA TYR A 238 -15.60 5.73 10.76
C TYR A 238 -14.78 5.96 9.52
N ASP A 239 -13.62 5.32 9.45
CA ASP A 239 -12.68 5.46 8.36
C ASP A 239 -12.62 4.13 7.61
N PHE A 240 -12.79 4.15 6.30
CA PHE A 240 -12.95 2.97 5.47
C PHE A 240 -11.89 2.92 4.38
N LEU A 241 -11.35 1.72 4.15
CA LEU A 241 -10.68 1.35 2.90
C LEU A 241 -11.72 0.74 1.97
N LEU A 242 -11.92 1.33 0.80
CA LEU A 242 -12.93 0.92 -0.16
C LEU A 242 -12.27 0.57 -1.50
N PRO A 243 -12.60 -0.58 -2.13
CA PRO A 243 -12.12 -0.86 -3.48
C PRO A 243 -12.55 0.26 -4.42
N PRO A 244 -11.64 0.80 -5.26
CA PRO A 244 -11.98 1.84 -6.22
C PRO A 244 -13.11 1.38 -7.14
N GLN A 245 -14.12 2.22 -7.35
CA GLN A 245 -15.33 1.82 -8.07
C GLN A 245 -16.14 3.02 -8.58
N PRO A 246 -16.92 2.86 -9.66
CA PRO A 246 -17.76 3.93 -10.17
C PRO A 246 -18.88 4.31 -9.19
N LEU A 247 -19.28 5.58 -9.23
CA LEU A 247 -20.47 6.11 -8.59
C LEU A 247 -21.49 6.46 -9.66
N ALA A 248 -22.47 5.58 -9.88
CA ALA A 248 -23.59 5.82 -10.78
C ALA A 248 -24.27 7.16 -10.43
N GLY A 249 -24.58 7.96 -11.45
CA GLY A 249 -25.15 9.30 -11.26
C GLY A 249 -24.29 10.22 -10.38
N ASN A 250 -22.98 9.99 -10.28
CA ASN A 250 -22.05 10.74 -9.43
C ASN A 250 -22.49 10.81 -7.96
N THR A 251 -23.13 9.74 -7.48
CA THR A 251 -23.82 9.72 -6.18
C THR A 251 -23.37 8.53 -5.33
N LEU A 252 -22.92 8.83 -4.11
CA LEU A 252 -22.77 7.85 -3.03
C LEU A 252 -23.99 7.96 -2.11
N THR A 253 -24.68 6.86 -1.87
CA THR A 253 -25.76 6.77 -0.87
C THR A 253 -25.21 6.20 0.41
N VAL A 254 -25.47 6.90 1.53
CA VAL A 254 -25.20 6.42 2.88
C VAL A 254 -26.53 6.15 3.55
N LEU A 255 -26.78 4.90 3.96
CA LEU A 255 -27.91 4.53 4.81
C LEU A 255 -27.41 4.23 6.22
N VAL A 256 -28.16 4.61 7.23
CA VAL A 256 -27.84 4.37 8.64
C VAL A 256 -29.12 3.99 9.36
N THR A 257 -29.09 2.94 10.17
CA THR A 257 -30.17 2.64 11.11
C THR A 257 -29.92 3.44 12.38
N VAL A 258 -30.76 4.42 12.68
CA VAL A 258 -30.68 5.27 13.88
C VAL A 258 -31.87 4.95 14.77
N ASP A 259 -31.62 4.44 15.97
CA ASP A 259 -32.68 4.02 16.93
C ASP A 259 -33.78 3.18 16.26
N ASP A 260 -33.36 2.14 15.54
CA ASP A 260 -34.21 1.19 14.79
C ASP A 260 -34.92 1.75 13.55
N GLU A 261 -34.72 3.03 13.22
CA GLU A 261 -35.26 3.63 12.00
C GLU A 261 -34.16 3.82 10.94
N VAL A 262 -34.42 3.34 9.71
CA VAL A 262 -33.48 3.56 8.60
C VAL A 262 -33.61 4.99 8.09
N ARG A 263 -32.48 5.69 8.02
CA ARG A 263 -32.30 6.99 7.38
C ARG A 263 -31.33 6.82 6.21
N PHE A 264 -31.47 7.62 5.15
CA PHE A 264 -30.49 7.64 4.08
C PHE A 264 -30.23 9.06 3.58
N LEU A 265 -29.08 9.24 2.94
CA LEU A 265 -28.71 10.46 2.24
C LEU A 265 -27.98 10.11 0.94
N ASN A 266 -28.38 10.76 -0.15
CA ASN A 266 -27.64 10.74 -1.41
C ASN A 266 -26.64 11.89 -1.42
N ILE A 267 -25.37 11.56 -1.55
CA ILE A 267 -24.24 12.49 -1.51
C ILE A 267 -23.73 12.65 -2.94
N ALA A 268 -23.94 13.85 -3.50
CA ALA A 268 -23.33 14.27 -4.76
C ALA A 268 -22.05 15.08 -4.49
N GLY A 269 -21.20 15.24 -5.50
CA GLY A 269 -20.00 16.09 -5.42
C GLY A 269 -18.71 15.39 -5.00
N LEU A 270 -18.72 14.06 -4.85
CA LEU A 270 -17.51 13.25 -4.64
C LEU A 270 -16.78 12.90 -5.95
N GLY A 271 -17.39 13.21 -7.10
CA GLY A 271 -16.93 12.77 -8.43
C GLY A 271 -17.78 11.61 -8.98
N SER A 272 -17.36 11.08 -10.12
CA SER A 272 -18.00 9.95 -10.81
C SER A 272 -17.55 8.57 -10.31
N SER A 273 -16.58 8.53 -9.39
CA SER A 273 -15.98 7.31 -8.86
C SER A 273 -15.35 7.57 -7.49
N LEU A 274 -15.13 6.47 -6.75
CA LEU A 274 -14.17 6.39 -5.66
C LEU A 274 -12.84 5.93 -6.26
N ASP A 275 -11.84 6.78 -6.22
CA ASP A 275 -10.57 6.60 -6.92
C ASP A 275 -9.46 6.15 -5.95
N ALA A 276 -8.56 5.31 -6.45
CA ALA A 276 -7.43 4.82 -5.67
C ALA A 276 -6.50 5.99 -5.29
N GLY A 277 -6.08 6.05 -4.02
CA GLY A 277 -5.24 7.14 -3.52
C GLY A 277 -5.98 8.46 -3.25
N SER A 278 -7.30 8.50 -3.43
CA SER A 278 -8.13 9.62 -2.98
C SER A 278 -8.65 9.42 -1.56
N TYR A 279 -8.77 10.53 -0.84
CA TYR A 279 -9.30 10.63 0.52
C TYR A 279 -10.57 11.47 0.51
N TYR A 280 -11.70 10.83 0.82
CA TYR A 280 -13.03 11.44 0.86
C TYR A 280 -13.44 11.71 2.31
N ASN A 281 -13.75 12.96 2.64
CA ASN A 281 -14.28 13.31 3.97
C ASN A 281 -15.75 13.70 3.86
N VAL A 282 -16.60 12.94 4.56
CA VAL A 282 -18.05 13.12 4.61
C VAL A 282 -18.46 13.34 6.06
N SER A 283 -19.14 14.44 6.34
CA SER A 283 -19.72 14.73 7.65
C SER A 283 -21.22 14.90 7.54
N LEU A 284 -21.97 14.10 8.30
CA LEU A 284 -23.43 14.08 8.31
C LEU A 284 -23.94 14.45 9.70
N THR A 285 -24.93 15.33 9.77
CA THR A 285 -25.69 15.62 10.99
C THR A 285 -26.99 14.83 10.96
N ILE A 286 -27.23 14.07 12.02
CA ILE A 286 -28.49 13.36 12.26
C ILE A 286 -29.44 14.30 12.98
N THR A 287 -30.59 14.60 12.38
CA THR A 287 -31.68 15.36 13.00
C THR A 287 -32.83 14.43 13.35
N ASP A 288 -33.84 14.96 14.04
CA ASP A 288 -35.13 14.31 14.28
C ASP A 288 -35.76 13.69 13.02
N ILE A 289 -35.74 14.41 11.90
CA ILE A 289 -36.44 14.05 10.66
C ILE A 289 -35.52 13.34 9.66
N GLN A 290 -34.27 13.77 9.52
CA GLN A 290 -33.40 13.34 8.41
C GLN A 290 -31.91 13.39 8.74
N MET A 291 -31.09 12.86 7.82
CA MET A 291 -29.65 13.13 7.80
C MET A 291 -29.36 14.25 6.80
N VAL A 292 -28.47 15.18 7.15
CA VAL A 292 -28.04 16.28 6.29
C VAL A 292 -26.52 16.38 6.26
N LEU A 293 -25.94 16.91 5.17
CA LEU A 293 -24.51 17.24 5.14
C LEU A 293 -24.21 18.38 6.12
N THR A 294 -23.20 18.18 6.97
CA THR A 294 -22.78 19.17 7.99
C THR A 294 -21.85 20.23 7.41
N ASN A 295 -20.91 19.81 6.56
CA ASN A 295 -19.83 20.62 6.02
C ASN A 295 -19.71 20.41 4.51
N ALA A 296 -18.92 21.27 3.86
CA ALA A 296 -18.49 21.02 2.49
C ALA A 296 -17.72 19.70 2.41
N LEU A 297 -18.04 18.90 1.40
CA LEU A 297 -17.30 17.69 1.07
C LEU A 297 -15.88 18.06 0.66
N THR A 298 -14.90 17.28 1.12
CA THR A 298 -13.51 17.45 0.65
C THR A 298 -13.02 16.14 0.05
N VAL A 299 -12.37 16.27 -1.10
CA VAL A 299 -11.65 15.20 -1.79
C VAL A 299 -10.20 15.66 -1.84
N ASN A 300 -9.36 14.96 -1.11
CA ASN A 300 -7.94 15.27 -1.00
C ASN A 300 -7.13 14.08 -1.49
N ASP A 301 -5.85 14.31 -1.77
CA ASP A 301 -4.94 13.21 -2.01
C ASP A 301 -4.43 12.61 -0.70
N TYR A 302 -4.15 11.30 -0.75
CA TYR A 302 -3.78 10.50 0.42
C TYR A 302 -2.61 11.06 1.24
N GLY A 303 -1.56 11.57 0.58
CA GLY A 303 -0.30 11.99 1.21
C GLY A 303 -0.39 13.27 2.06
N THR A 304 -1.51 13.99 2.03
CA THR A 304 -1.66 15.27 2.73
C THR A 304 -2.36 15.17 4.09
N GLN A 305 -2.86 13.98 4.46
CA GLN A 305 -3.77 13.83 5.60
C GLN A 305 -3.14 13.04 6.76
N GLY A 306 -3.05 13.69 7.93
CA GLY A 306 -2.57 13.07 9.15
C GLY A 306 -3.50 11.96 9.65
N ASN A 307 -2.93 10.80 10.01
CA ASN A 307 -3.63 9.66 10.60
C ASN A 307 -4.03 9.94 12.07
N THR A 308 -5.04 10.78 12.29
CA THR A 308 -5.59 11.01 13.64
C THR A 308 -6.80 10.10 13.90
N ASN A 309 -6.57 8.79 13.97
CA ASN A 309 -7.48 7.86 14.63
C ASN A 309 -6.81 7.32 15.89
N PHE A 310 -6.59 8.19 16.86
CA PHE A 310 -6.39 7.81 18.25
C PHE A 310 -7.44 8.53 19.07
N ASP A 311 -8.68 8.02 19.05
CA ASP A 311 -9.61 8.28 20.14
C ASP A 311 -9.70 7.00 20.96
N TYR A 312 -8.81 6.89 21.94
CA TYR A 312 -8.80 5.81 22.91
C TYR A 312 -10.02 5.96 23.83
N LYS A 313 -11.04 5.13 23.62
CA LYS A 313 -11.92 4.66 24.71
C LYS A 313 -12.12 3.15 24.61
N TYR A 314 -11.01 2.40 24.66
CA TYR A 314 -11.06 1.08 25.26
C TYR A 314 -10.87 1.27 26.76
N GLU A 315 -11.98 1.38 27.49
CA GLU A 315 -11.96 1.10 28.92
C GLU A 315 -11.64 -0.38 29.08
N MET A 316 -10.40 -0.67 29.43
CA MET A 316 -9.98 -1.99 29.91
C MET A 316 -10.65 -2.18 31.27
N HIS A 317 -11.77 -2.90 31.31
CA HIS A 317 -12.25 -3.49 32.54
C HIS A 317 -11.32 -4.66 32.88
N ASN A 318 -10.46 -4.44 33.88
CA ASN A 318 -9.94 -5.51 34.74
C ASN A 318 -10.95 -5.78 35.86
#